data_AF-A0A817XNJ7-F1
#
_entry.id   AF-A0A817XNJ7-F1
#
_cell.length_a   1.000
_cell.length_b   1.000
_cell.length_c   1.000
_cell.angle_alpha   90.00
_cell.angle_beta   90.00
_cell.angle_gamma   90.00
#
_symmetry.space_group_name_H-M   'P 1'
#
loop_
_entity.id
_entity.type
_entity.pdbx_description
1 polymer ?
#
loop_
_entity_poly.entity_id
_entity_poly.type
_entity_poly.pdbx_seq_one_letter_code
_entity_poly.pdbx_strand_id
1 'polypeptide(L)'
;MNNNDQFETVLIDFKAKYRSDVAPFAFLRDINSNINKQMNQDQEVIFMCGLSDQSQQAIYWLTNDTALIRFVNKALREQDIYILFVLRFLLVDIHNKLIQYQADSLNTFHIQPMMKSQIESILAYSSQLLVFSGFLFASTNKPRIISNMNNNDQFETVLIDFKEKYRSDVAPFAFLRDINSNINKQMNQDQEVIFMCGLIFQVGSSLFKNCIWTLELSLSSDGDVQLLLTMTQQLKRSHNLCTISDLLIHCKKKTDKAIIYYQCLLNKLLEKHVLMSQINKELVKIMPAVNSDK
;
A
#
# COMPACT_ATOMS: atom_id res chain seq x y z
N MET A 1 2.08 -19.74 9.18
CA MET A 1 2.16 -18.39 8.58
C MET A 1 1.70 -18.51 7.13
N ASN A 2 0.61 -17.82 6.77
CA ASN A 2 0.10 -17.87 5.41
C ASN A 2 0.92 -16.88 4.58
N ASN A 3 1.53 -17.32 3.47
CA ASN A 3 2.38 -16.50 2.60
C ASN A 3 1.62 -15.33 1.95
N ASN A 4 0.36 -15.06 2.29
CA ASN A 4 -0.56 -14.13 1.64
C ASN A 4 -0.44 -12.67 2.09
N ASP A 5 0.15 -12.38 3.25
CA ASP A 5 0.12 -11.01 3.80
C ASP A 5 1.40 -10.20 3.46
N GLN A 6 2.55 -10.87 3.23
CA GLN A 6 3.87 -10.20 3.14
C GLN A 6 4.27 -9.67 1.74
N PHE A 7 3.34 -9.35 0.84
CA PHE A 7 3.67 -8.85 -0.53
C PHE A 7 3.32 -7.38 -0.75
N GLU A 8 2.58 -6.81 0.19
CA GLU A 8 2.02 -5.47 0.05
C GLU A 8 3.10 -4.39 0.23
N THR A 9 4.17 -4.71 0.95
CA THR A 9 5.36 -3.86 1.14
C THR A 9 6.23 -3.76 -0.13
N VAL A 10 6.23 -4.80 -0.98
CA VAL A 10 7.17 -4.93 -2.11
C VAL A 10 6.84 -3.98 -3.27
N LEU A 11 5.59 -3.55 -3.41
CA LEU A 11 5.16 -2.67 -4.51
C LEU A 11 5.68 -1.22 -4.38
N ILE A 12 6.18 -0.85 -3.21
CA ILE A 12 6.51 0.54 -2.86
C ILE A 12 7.98 0.89 -3.16
N ASP A 13 8.88 -0.10 -3.26
CA ASP A 13 10.33 0.11 -3.40
C ASP A 13 10.79 0.44 -4.85
N PHE A 14 9.88 0.96 -5.68
CA PHE A 14 10.04 1.26 -7.12
C PHE A 14 10.93 2.50 -7.45
N LYS A 15 11.74 2.96 -6.49
CA LYS A 15 12.33 4.30 -6.44
C LYS A 15 13.70 4.45 -7.12
N ALA A 16 13.82 4.44 -8.45
CA ALA A 16 15.07 5.02 -9.00
C ALA A 16 15.09 5.58 -10.42
N LYS A 17 14.35 5.07 -11.43
CA LYS A 17 14.84 5.28 -12.82
C LYS A 17 13.91 5.94 -13.84
N TYR A 18 12.60 5.98 -13.67
CA TYR A 18 11.72 6.30 -14.81
C TYR A 18 10.98 7.63 -14.73
N ARG A 19 11.66 8.67 -14.25
CA ARG A 19 11.22 10.06 -14.49
C ARG A 19 11.66 10.61 -15.86
N SER A 20 12.51 9.91 -16.63
CA SER A 20 13.08 10.46 -17.88
C SER A 20 12.47 9.96 -19.19
N ASP A 21 11.86 8.77 -19.27
CA ASP A 21 11.59 8.13 -20.58
C ASP A 21 10.11 7.90 -20.91
N VAL A 22 9.19 8.25 -20.01
CA VAL A 22 7.75 8.13 -20.27
C VAL A 22 7.10 9.45 -19.89
N ALA A 23 6.75 10.24 -20.89
CA ALA A 23 5.94 11.45 -20.72
C ALA A 23 4.66 11.06 -19.95
N PRO A 24 4.41 11.63 -18.75
CA PRO A 24 3.27 11.22 -17.92
C PRO A 24 1.90 11.49 -18.56
N PHE A 25 1.84 12.41 -19.53
CA PHE A 25 0.60 13.10 -19.92
C PHE A 25 -0.08 12.60 -21.21
N ALA A 26 0.59 11.79 -22.04
CA ALA A 26 -0.04 11.29 -23.27
C ALA A 26 -1.08 10.18 -23.00
N PHE A 27 -1.02 9.55 -21.83
CA PHE A 27 -1.79 8.35 -21.49
C PHE A 27 -3.29 8.60 -21.24
N LEU A 28 -3.68 9.76 -20.71
CA LEU A 28 -5.08 10.01 -20.34
C LEU A 28 -6.02 10.09 -21.56
N ARG A 29 -5.47 10.39 -22.75
CA ARG A 29 -6.25 10.55 -23.97
C ARG A 29 -6.64 9.21 -24.62
N ASP A 30 -5.82 8.18 -24.46
CA ASP A 30 -6.00 6.87 -25.12
C ASP A 30 -6.79 5.85 -24.28
N ILE A 31 -6.99 6.10 -22.98
CA ILE A 31 -7.85 5.26 -22.10
C ILE A 31 -9.32 5.34 -22.51
N ASN A 32 -9.72 6.41 -23.21
CA ASN A 32 -11.11 6.70 -23.54
C ASN A 32 -11.71 5.74 -24.58
N SER A 33 -10.91 4.95 -25.31
CA SER A 33 -11.41 4.16 -26.44
C SER A 33 -11.65 2.67 -26.15
N ASN A 34 -11.22 2.11 -25.00
CA ASN A 34 -11.08 0.64 -24.88
C ASN A 34 -11.62 -0.05 -23.61
N ILE A 35 -12.52 0.54 -22.83
CA ILE A 35 -13.16 -0.19 -21.72
C ILE A 35 -14.68 0.00 -21.81
N ASN A 36 -15.46 -1.07 -21.66
CA ASN A 36 -16.91 -1.04 -21.73
C ASN A 36 -17.52 -1.13 -20.30
N LYS A 37 -18.45 -0.22 -20.02
CA LYS A 37 -19.61 -0.27 -19.10
C LYS A 37 -19.47 -0.53 -17.58
N GLN A 38 -18.28 -0.67 -16.99
CA GLN A 38 -18.08 -0.49 -15.53
C GLN A 38 -17.58 0.93 -15.15
N MET A 39 -17.74 1.88 -16.08
CA MET A 39 -16.69 2.83 -16.46
C MET A 39 -16.87 4.29 -15.97
N ASN A 40 -17.69 4.58 -14.96
CA ASN A 40 -17.87 5.98 -14.53
C ASN A 40 -16.98 6.41 -13.35
N GLN A 41 -16.65 5.53 -12.41
CA GLN A 41 -15.83 5.89 -11.24
C GLN A 41 -14.33 5.81 -11.51
N ASP A 42 -13.90 4.81 -12.29
CA ASP A 42 -12.49 4.61 -12.62
C ASP A 42 -11.94 5.74 -13.50
N GLN A 43 -12.79 6.27 -14.40
CA GLN A 43 -12.43 7.41 -15.24
C GLN A 43 -12.27 8.71 -14.45
N GLU A 44 -13.14 8.96 -13.46
CA GLU A 44 -13.00 10.12 -12.56
C GLU A 44 -11.71 10.02 -11.73
N VAL A 45 -11.39 8.85 -11.18
CA VAL A 45 -10.16 8.65 -10.40
C VAL A 45 -8.91 8.82 -11.26
N ILE A 46 -8.89 8.25 -12.47
CA ILE A 46 -7.78 8.39 -13.42
C ILE A 46 -7.65 9.84 -13.90
N PHE A 47 -8.76 10.52 -14.16
CA PHE A 47 -8.80 11.93 -14.52
C PHE A 47 -8.28 12.82 -13.37
N MET A 48 -8.64 12.52 -12.12
CA MET A 48 -8.19 13.25 -10.93
C MET A 48 -6.70 13.07 -10.66
N CYS A 49 -6.17 11.85 -10.84
CA CYS A 49 -4.72 11.60 -10.83
C CYS A 49 -4.00 12.31 -11.97
N GLY A 50 -4.67 12.44 -13.12
CA GLY A 50 -4.16 13.13 -14.31
C GLY A 50 -4.08 14.65 -14.19
N LEU A 51 -4.90 15.24 -13.32
CA LEU A 51 -4.90 16.68 -13.04
C LEU A 51 -3.90 17.09 -11.94
N SER A 52 -3.39 16.14 -11.15
CA SER A 52 -2.48 16.45 -10.04
C SER A 52 -1.04 16.63 -10.52
N ASP A 53 -0.76 17.73 -11.20
CA ASP A 53 0.62 18.17 -11.52
C ASP A 53 1.43 18.57 -10.27
N GLN A 54 0.86 18.43 -9.07
CA GLN A 54 1.47 18.81 -7.80
C GLN A 54 1.26 17.69 -6.77
N SER A 55 2.36 17.12 -6.27
CA SER A 55 2.37 16.15 -5.17
C SER A 55 1.64 16.63 -3.91
N GLN A 56 1.46 17.95 -3.75
CA GLN A 56 0.62 18.55 -2.71
C GLN A 56 -0.87 18.22 -2.88
N GLN A 57 -1.39 18.19 -4.11
CA GLN A 57 -2.79 17.81 -4.38
C GLN A 57 -3.01 16.31 -4.18
N ALA A 58 -2.04 15.47 -4.57
CA ALA A 58 -2.12 14.03 -4.38
C ALA A 58 -2.44 13.65 -2.92
N ILE A 59 -1.75 14.29 -1.96
CA ILE A 59 -1.98 14.02 -0.54
C ILE A 59 -3.30 14.59 -0.06
N TYR A 60 -3.69 15.78 -0.51
CA TYR A 60 -5.03 16.29 -0.26
C TYR A 60 -6.13 15.29 -0.68
N TRP A 61 -6.01 14.68 -1.86
CA TRP A 61 -6.99 13.70 -2.33
C TRP A 61 -6.96 12.39 -1.52
N LEU A 62 -5.82 12.04 -0.94
CA LEU A 62 -5.68 10.84 -0.11
C LEU A 62 -6.15 11.04 1.32
N THR A 63 -6.02 12.26 1.86
CA THR A 63 -6.29 12.55 3.27
C THR A 63 -7.73 12.98 3.51
N ASN A 64 -8.40 13.50 2.49
CA ASN A 64 -9.83 13.76 2.56
C ASN A 64 -10.59 12.49 2.18
N ASP A 65 -11.78 12.29 2.76
CA ASP A 65 -12.64 11.12 2.49
C ASP A 65 -13.23 11.17 1.06
N THR A 66 -12.35 10.97 0.08
CA THR A 66 -12.64 11.05 -1.33
C THR A 66 -12.83 9.66 -1.92
N ALA A 67 -13.43 9.60 -3.11
CA ALA A 67 -13.50 8.35 -3.86
C ALA A 67 -12.09 7.80 -4.17
N LEU A 68 -11.09 8.67 -4.35
CA LEU A 68 -9.72 8.27 -4.67
C LEU A 68 -9.11 7.40 -3.57
N ILE A 69 -9.10 7.86 -2.31
CA ILE A 69 -8.48 7.08 -1.22
C ILE A 69 -9.17 5.73 -1.03
N ARG A 70 -10.49 5.68 -1.15
CA ARG A 70 -11.26 4.43 -1.06
C ARG A 70 -10.91 3.47 -2.19
N PHE A 71 -10.76 4.00 -3.41
CA PHE A 71 -10.37 3.22 -4.58
C PHE A 71 -8.94 2.70 -4.48
N VAL A 72 -7.98 3.56 -4.11
CA VAL A 72 -6.57 3.19 -3.90
C VAL A 72 -6.45 2.12 -2.82
N ASN A 73 -7.09 2.32 -1.66
CA ASN A 73 -7.07 1.33 -0.57
C ASN A 73 -7.77 0.02 -0.95
N LYS A 74 -8.81 0.05 -1.78
CA LYS A 74 -9.44 -1.15 -2.31
C LYS A 74 -8.48 -1.92 -3.21
N ALA A 75 -7.85 -1.24 -4.17
CA ALA A 75 -6.88 -1.84 -5.07
C ALA A 75 -5.69 -2.45 -4.33
N LEU A 76 -5.23 -1.80 -3.25
CA LEU A 76 -4.18 -2.33 -2.37
C LEU A 76 -4.64 -3.62 -1.65
N ARG A 77 -5.82 -3.62 -1.00
CA ARG A 77 -6.37 -4.80 -0.30
C ARG A 77 -6.66 -5.98 -1.22
N GLU A 78 -7.18 -5.72 -2.42
CA GLU A 78 -7.50 -6.76 -3.42
C GLU A 78 -6.25 -7.18 -4.22
N GLN A 79 -5.15 -6.45 -4.06
CA GLN A 79 -3.92 -6.58 -4.83
C GLN A 79 -4.25 -6.54 -6.33
N ASP A 80 -5.06 -5.56 -6.74
CA ASP A 80 -5.42 -5.35 -8.15
C ASP A 80 -4.21 -4.81 -8.89
N ILE A 81 -3.49 -5.71 -9.56
CA ILE A 81 -2.24 -5.38 -10.23
C ILE A 81 -2.43 -4.39 -11.36
N TYR A 82 -3.56 -4.43 -12.07
CA TYR A 82 -3.81 -3.49 -13.15
C TYR A 82 -3.91 -2.06 -12.60
N ILE A 83 -4.74 -1.88 -11.58
CA ILE A 83 -4.94 -0.57 -10.95
C ILE A 83 -3.68 -0.10 -10.21
N LEU A 84 -3.02 -0.97 -9.45
CA LEU A 84 -1.78 -0.63 -8.77
C LEU A 84 -0.66 -0.28 -9.75
N PHE A 85 -0.60 -0.96 -10.90
CA PHE A 85 0.34 -0.58 -11.96
C PHE A 85 0.05 0.84 -12.44
N VAL A 86 -1.21 1.19 -12.72
CA VAL A 86 -1.58 2.57 -13.13
C VAL A 86 -1.21 3.59 -12.04
N LEU A 87 -1.50 3.30 -10.77
CA LEU A 87 -1.28 4.19 -9.64
C LEU A 87 0.17 4.24 -9.15
N ARG A 88 1.08 3.44 -9.69
CA ARG A 88 2.46 3.30 -9.18
C ARG A 88 3.21 4.62 -9.01
N PHE A 89 3.01 5.57 -9.93
CA PHE A 89 3.66 6.88 -9.85
C PHE A 89 3.13 7.72 -8.70
N LEU A 90 1.80 7.69 -8.49
CA LEU A 90 1.17 8.33 -7.34
C LEU A 90 1.71 7.74 -6.03
N LEU A 91 1.78 6.40 -5.92
CA LEU A 91 2.34 5.72 -4.75
C LEU A 91 3.79 6.15 -4.46
N VAL A 92 4.62 6.26 -5.50
CA VAL A 92 6.01 6.75 -5.39
C VAL A 92 6.07 8.20 -4.94
N ASP A 93 5.22 9.08 -5.48
CA ASP A 93 5.19 10.49 -5.11
C ASP A 93 4.77 10.69 -3.65
N ILE A 94 3.76 9.94 -3.19
CA ILE A 94 3.35 9.94 -1.78
C ILE A 94 4.51 9.47 -0.91
N HIS A 95 5.12 8.33 -1.23
CA HIS A 95 6.23 7.79 -0.48
C HIS A 95 7.38 8.81 -0.33
N ASN A 96 7.77 9.47 -1.43
CA ASN A 96 8.81 10.49 -1.40
C ASN A 96 8.43 11.69 -0.53
N LYS A 97 7.16 12.08 -0.57
CA LYS A 97 6.64 13.16 0.24
C LYS A 97 6.62 12.78 1.73
N LEU A 98 6.24 11.56 2.08
CA LEU A 98 6.31 11.06 3.46
C LEU A 98 7.74 11.05 3.98
N ILE A 99 8.72 10.63 3.17
CA ILE A 99 10.15 10.72 3.53
C ILE A 99 10.57 12.18 3.79
N GLN A 100 10.09 13.12 2.96
CA GLN A 100 10.44 14.53 3.11
C GLN A 100 9.94 15.12 4.44
N TYR A 101 8.78 14.68 4.94
CA TYR A 101 8.16 15.15 6.18
C TYR A 101 8.18 14.08 7.28
N GLN A 102 9.15 13.18 7.21
CA GLN A 102 9.26 12.04 8.10
C GLN A 102 9.30 12.51 9.56
N ALA A 103 8.40 11.97 10.38
CA ALA A 103 8.39 12.29 11.80
C ALA A 103 9.47 11.47 12.55
N ASP A 104 10.16 12.10 13.50
CA ASP A 104 11.23 11.47 14.30
C ASP A 104 10.71 10.40 15.27
N SER A 105 9.54 10.64 15.83
CA SER A 105 8.87 9.70 16.73
C SER A 105 7.38 9.97 16.79
N LEU A 106 6.61 8.93 17.09
CA LEU A 106 5.16 8.96 17.16
C LEU A 106 4.64 8.12 18.32
N ASN A 107 3.61 8.66 18.96
CA ASN A 107 2.72 7.91 19.82
C ASN A 107 1.29 8.15 19.29
N THR A 108 0.79 7.20 18.50
CA THR A 108 -0.47 7.34 17.78
C THR A 108 -1.37 6.15 18.01
N PHE A 109 -2.66 6.38 17.81
CA PHE A 109 -3.71 5.42 18.06
C PHE A 109 -4.56 5.22 16.82
N HIS A 110 -5.07 4.01 16.65
CA HIS A 110 -6.03 3.66 15.60
C HIS A 110 -7.08 2.72 16.17
N ILE A 111 -8.31 2.80 15.67
CA ILE A 111 -9.37 1.87 16.02
C ILE A 111 -9.62 0.95 14.83
N GLN A 112 -9.59 -0.35 15.10
CA GLN A 112 -9.88 -1.37 14.13
C GLN A 112 -11.00 -2.28 14.66
N PRO A 113 -12.18 -2.31 14.01
CA PRO A 113 -13.15 -3.36 14.22
C PRO A 113 -12.55 -4.70 13.79
N MET A 114 -12.59 -5.70 14.66
CA MET A 114 -12.09 -7.05 14.40
C MET A 114 -13.13 -8.08 14.85
N MET A 115 -13.18 -9.23 14.18
CA MET A 115 -13.99 -10.35 14.65
C MET A 115 -13.38 -10.89 15.96
N LYS A 116 -14.23 -11.31 16.90
CA LYS A 116 -13.75 -11.89 18.17
C LYS A 116 -12.79 -13.06 17.96
N SER A 117 -13.06 -13.93 16.98
CA SER A 117 -12.17 -15.03 16.59
C SER A 117 -10.80 -14.57 16.05
N GLN A 118 -10.75 -13.42 15.38
CA GLN A 118 -9.47 -12.83 14.93
C GLN A 118 -8.67 -12.32 16.13
N ILE A 119 -9.34 -11.69 17.10
CA ILE A 119 -8.71 -11.22 18.34
C ILE A 119 -8.14 -12.41 19.11
N GLU A 120 -8.93 -13.46 19.33
CA GLU A 120 -8.48 -14.69 20.00
C GLU A 120 -7.26 -15.31 19.31
N SER A 121 -7.26 -15.35 17.97
CA SER A 121 -6.12 -15.82 17.18
C SER A 121 -4.88 -14.97 17.43
N ILE A 122 -5.00 -13.64 17.39
CA ILE A 122 -3.88 -12.71 17.67
C ILE A 122 -3.31 -12.90 19.08
N LEU A 123 -4.18 -13.10 20.07
CA LEU A 123 -3.80 -13.28 21.46
C LEU A 123 -3.16 -14.65 21.73
N ALA A 124 -3.48 -15.67 20.94
CA ALA A 124 -2.97 -17.03 21.13
C ALA A 124 -1.48 -17.18 20.72
N TYR A 125 -0.97 -16.32 19.85
CA TYR A 125 0.40 -16.43 19.32
C TYR A 125 1.27 -15.24 19.75
N SER A 126 2.30 -15.52 20.55
CA SER A 126 3.35 -14.55 20.82
C SER A 126 4.10 -14.20 19.54
N SER A 127 4.39 -12.92 19.31
CA SER A 127 5.14 -12.41 18.14
C SER A 127 4.44 -12.57 16.79
N GLN A 128 3.11 -12.44 16.75
CA GLN A 128 2.37 -12.39 15.50
C GLN A 128 2.70 -11.13 14.69
N LEU A 129 2.69 -11.26 13.36
CA LEU A 129 2.78 -10.14 12.44
C LEU A 129 1.37 -9.75 11.97
N LEU A 130 1.08 -8.46 11.95
CA LEU A 130 -0.11 -7.87 11.33
C LEU A 130 0.30 -7.05 10.11
N VAL A 131 -0.48 -7.15 9.04
CA VAL A 131 -0.22 -6.40 7.80
C VAL A 131 -1.36 -5.44 7.52
N PHE A 132 -1.00 -4.20 7.19
CA PHE A 132 -1.91 -3.16 6.73
C PHE A 132 -1.63 -2.86 5.26
N SER A 133 -2.49 -3.42 4.39
CA SER A 133 -2.36 -3.30 2.93
C SER A 133 -2.52 -1.88 2.43
N GLY A 134 -3.47 -1.15 3.02
CA GLY A 134 -3.82 0.22 2.64
C GLY A 134 -2.97 1.27 3.35
N PHE A 135 -3.18 2.53 3.00
CA PHE A 135 -2.71 3.64 3.82
C PHE A 135 -3.36 3.57 5.19
N LEU A 136 -2.55 3.71 6.23
CA LEU A 136 -3.01 3.69 7.61
C LEU A 136 -3.05 5.12 8.13
N PHE A 137 -4.23 5.50 8.64
CA PHE A 137 -4.46 6.77 9.30
C PHE A 137 -4.60 6.54 10.80
N ALA A 138 -3.82 7.29 11.58
CA ALA A 138 -3.82 7.22 13.03
C ALA A 138 -3.91 8.63 13.62
N SER A 139 -4.26 8.72 14.90
CA SER A 139 -4.26 10.00 15.60
C SER A 139 -3.54 9.96 16.95
N THR A 140 -2.89 11.05 17.32
CA THR A 140 -2.33 11.26 18.65
C THR A 140 -3.41 11.56 19.71
N ASN A 141 -4.66 11.81 19.29
CA ASN A 141 -5.78 12.09 20.19
C ASN A 141 -6.56 10.82 20.57
N LYS A 142 -6.04 10.11 21.58
CA LYS A 142 -6.67 8.89 22.09
C LYS A 142 -8.14 9.08 22.53
N PRO A 143 -8.51 10.12 23.32
CA PRO A 143 -9.91 10.32 23.73
C PRO A 143 -10.88 10.47 22.54
N ARG A 144 -10.49 11.23 21.50
CA ARG A 144 -11.30 11.44 20.30
C ARG A 144 -11.54 10.16 19.51
N ILE A 145 -10.57 9.26 19.47
CA ILE A 145 -10.72 8.00 18.76
C ILE A 145 -11.66 7.07 19.53
N ILE A 146 -11.48 6.95 20.86
CA ILE A 146 -12.25 6.04 21.72
C ILE A 146 -13.75 6.37 21.74
N SER A 147 -14.16 7.62 21.51
CA SER A 147 -15.59 7.96 21.46
C SER A 147 -16.36 7.29 20.31
N ASN A 148 -15.67 6.72 19.32
CA ASN A 148 -16.28 6.18 18.10
C ASN A 148 -16.40 4.64 18.10
N MET A 149 -16.45 4.01 19.28
CA MET A 149 -16.51 2.56 19.41
C MET A 149 -17.89 2.00 19.05
N ASN A 150 -17.90 0.90 18.30
CA ASN A 150 -19.13 0.20 17.93
C ASN A 150 -18.89 -1.31 18.03
N ASN A 151 -19.30 -1.89 19.16
CA ASN A 151 -19.17 -3.31 19.45
C ASN A 151 -20.50 -4.03 19.22
N ASN A 152 -20.45 -5.25 18.72
CA ASN A 152 -21.63 -6.12 18.59
C ASN A 152 -21.26 -7.57 18.93
N ASP A 153 -22.19 -8.50 18.71
CA ASP A 153 -22.00 -9.90 19.10
C ASP A 153 -20.83 -10.58 18.38
N GLN A 154 -20.50 -10.15 17.16
CA GLN A 154 -19.46 -10.75 16.32
C GLN A 154 -18.15 -9.95 16.29
N PHE A 155 -18.24 -8.64 16.46
CA PHE A 155 -17.14 -7.70 16.30
C PHE A 155 -16.87 -6.91 17.58
N GLU A 156 -15.59 -6.76 17.89
CA GLU A 156 -15.11 -5.86 18.93
C GLU A 156 -14.18 -4.81 18.34
N THR A 157 -14.25 -3.61 18.91
CA THR A 157 -13.34 -2.52 18.62
C THR A 157 -12.02 -2.76 19.34
N VAL A 158 -10.95 -2.90 18.57
CA VAL A 158 -9.59 -2.98 19.09
C VAL A 158 -8.91 -1.62 18.94
N LEU A 159 -8.38 -1.12 20.04
CA LEU A 159 -7.47 0.02 20.05
C LEU A 159 -6.07 -0.46 19.70
N ILE A 160 -5.49 0.12 18.67
CA ILE A 160 -4.11 -0.12 18.27
C ILE A 160 -3.27 1.06 18.76
N ASP A 161 -2.19 0.75 19.47
CA ASP A 161 -1.24 1.69 20.05
C ASP A 161 0.10 1.55 19.32
N PHE A 162 0.48 2.59 18.56
CA PHE A 162 1.73 2.65 17.81
C PHE A 162 2.72 3.54 18.55
N LYS A 163 3.85 2.96 18.95
CA LYS A 163 4.96 3.70 19.56
C LYS A 163 6.19 3.58 18.69
N GLU A 164 6.25 4.47 17.70
CA GLU A 164 7.27 4.41 16.67
C GLU A 164 8.36 5.44 16.90
N LYS A 165 9.59 5.03 16.61
CA LYS A 165 10.71 5.94 16.38
C LYS A 165 11.13 5.81 14.94
N TYR A 166 11.55 6.91 14.34
CA TYR A 166 12.07 6.90 12.99
C TYR A 166 13.22 5.90 12.87
N ARG A 167 13.13 5.07 11.85
CA ARG A 167 14.22 4.23 11.37
C ARG A 167 14.27 4.34 9.84
N SER A 168 15.46 4.30 9.27
CA SER A 168 15.64 4.46 7.81
C SER A 168 15.21 3.23 7.01
N ASP A 169 14.98 2.11 7.68
CA ASP A 169 14.68 0.78 7.13
C ASP A 169 13.21 0.38 7.26
N VAL A 170 12.36 1.28 7.77
CA VAL A 170 10.91 1.08 7.85
C VAL A 170 10.16 1.97 6.85
N ALA A 171 8.93 1.58 6.54
CA ALA A 171 8.04 2.37 5.70
C ALA A 171 7.80 3.77 6.31
N PRO A 172 7.76 4.84 5.49
CA PRO A 172 7.73 6.21 5.99
C PRO A 172 6.35 6.58 6.55
N PHE A 173 6.36 7.55 7.46
CA PHE A 173 5.19 8.10 8.11
C PHE A 173 5.39 9.58 8.44
N ALA A 174 4.31 10.35 8.45
CA ALA A 174 4.39 11.79 8.68
C ALA A 174 3.08 12.35 9.23
N PHE A 175 3.17 13.48 9.94
CA PHE A 175 2.01 14.24 10.37
C PHE A 175 1.35 14.93 9.17
N LEU A 176 0.02 14.85 9.07
CA LEU A 176 -0.71 15.46 7.96
C LEU A 176 -0.53 16.98 7.90
N ARG A 177 -0.48 17.63 9.07
CA ARG A 177 -0.22 19.07 9.19
C ARG A 177 1.10 19.53 8.55
N ASP A 178 2.13 18.69 8.56
CA ASP A 178 3.45 19.06 8.07
C ASP A 178 3.51 18.93 6.54
N ILE A 179 2.73 18.00 5.99
CA ILE A 179 2.68 17.71 4.57
C ILE A 179 1.80 18.71 3.80
N ASN A 180 0.67 19.13 4.39
CA ASN A 180 -0.33 19.94 3.70
C ASN A 180 -0.37 21.39 4.22
N SER A 181 0.35 22.27 3.53
CA SER A 181 0.43 23.70 3.86
C SER A 181 -0.88 24.48 3.66
N ASN A 182 -1.83 23.92 2.90
CA ASN A 182 -3.06 24.62 2.47
C ASN A 182 -4.30 24.22 3.27
N ILE A 183 -4.19 23.26 4.20
CA ILE A 183 -5.33 22.94 5.05
C ILE A 183 -5.43 24.04 6.10
N ASN A 184 -6.58 24.74 6.06
CA ASN A 184 -6.95 25.69 7.09
C ASN A 184 -6.64 25.10 8.46
N LYS A 185 -5.80 25.80 9.25
CA LYS A 185 -5.41 25.52 10.65
C LYS A 185 -6.57 25.35 11.65
N GLN A 186 -7.81 25.22 11.17
CA GLN A 186 -9.03 25.25 11.97
C GLN A 186 -9.65 23.87 12.26
N MET A 187 -9.11 22.76 11.78
CA MET A 187 -9.72 21.44 12.04
C MET A 187 -8.67 20.37 12.31
N ASN A 188 -8.46 20.02 13.59
CA ASN A 188 -8.09 18.71 14.17
C ASN A 188 -7.00 17.81 13.53
N GLN A 189 -6.31 18.24 12.46
CA GLN A 189 -5.31 17.47 11.72
C GLN A 189 -3.89 17.59 12.29
N ASP A 190 -3.68 18.51 13.24
CA ASP A 190 -2.45 18.56 14.02
C ASP A 190 -2.17 17.27 14.79
N GLN A 191 -3.20 16.43 14.92
CA GLN A 191 -3.15 15.18 15.64
C GLN A 191 -3.29 13.98 14.71
N GLU A 192 -3.26 14.16 13.39
CA GLU A 192 -3.45 13.08 12.41
C GLU A 192 -2.14 12.73 11.71
N VAL A 193 -1.92 11.43 11.57
CA VAL A 193 -0.71 10.84 10.99
C VAL A 193 -1.12 9.89 9.89
N ILE A 194 -0.39 9.92 8.80
CA ILE A 194 -0.48 8.92 7.73
C ILE A 194 0.79 8.09 7.71
N PHE A 195 0.61 6.78 7.62
CA PHE A 195 1.66 5.83 7.31
C PHE A 195 1.51 5.37 5.86
N MET A 196 2.63 5.08 5.22
CA MET A 196 2.63 4.49 3.88
C MET A 196 1.83 3.17 3.87
N CYS A 197 1.34 2.74 2.71
CA CYS A 197 0.69 1.43 2.61
C CYS A 197 1.67 0.25 2.75
N GLY A 198 1.15 -0.97 2.85
CA GLY A 198 1.96 -2.20 2.92
C GLY A 198 2.79 -2.35 4.20
N LEU A 199 2.28 -1.84 5.32
CA LEU A 199 2.98 -1.86 6.61
C LEU A 199 2.89 -3.24 7.25
N ILE A 200 3.94 -3.61 7.95
CA ILE A 200 3.99 -4.84 8.73
C ILE A 200 4.33 -4.46 10.15
N PHE A 201 3.53 -4.92 11.09
CA PHE A 201 3.70 -4.66 12.50
C PHE A 201 3.90 -5.97 13.26
N GLN A 202 4.82 -5.96 14.21
CA GLN A 202 4.92 -7.01 15.20
C GLN A 202 4.03 -6.67 16.39
N VAL A 203 3.22 -7.65 16.81
CA VAL A 203 2.41 -7.56 18.03
C VAL A 203 3.32 -7.71 19.24
N GLY A 204 3.40 -6.66 20.06
CA GLY A 204 4.21 -6.62 21.27
C GLY A 204 3.43 -7.12 22.49
N SER A 205 2.50 -6.29 22.99
CA SER A 205 1.70 -6.59 24.16
C SER A 205 0.21 -6.38 23.90
N SER A 206 -0.64 -7.08 24.66
CA SER A 206 -2.09 -6.94 24.60
C SER A 206 -2.67 -6.69 25.99
N LEU A 207 -3.60 -5.76 26.10
CA LEU A 207 -4.28 -5.43 27.35
C LEU A 207 -5.79 -5.29 27.12
N PHE A 208 -6.60 -5.96 27.93
CA PHE A 208 -8.03 -5.70 27.99
C PHE A 208 -8.36 -4.79 29.18
N LYS A 209 -8.80 -3.55 28.91
CA LYS A 209 -9.14 -2.58 29.96
C LYS A 209 -10.30 -1.69 29.49
N ASN A 210 -11.20 -1.34 30.41
CA ASN A 210 -12.36 -0.50 30.12
C ASN A 210 -13.21 -1.04 28.96
N CYS A 211 -13.37 -2.35 28.88
CA CYS A 211 -14.11 -3.05 27.82
C CYS A 211 -13.51 -2.89 26.41
N ILE A 212 -12.20 -2.62 26.32
CA ILE A 212 -11.49 -2.39 25.06
C ILE A 212 -10.21 -3.20 25.06
N TRP A 213 -9.99 -3.95 23.98
CA TRP A 213 -8.69 -4.55 23.69
C TRP A 213 -7.74 -3.48 23.19
N THR A 214 -6.56 -3.41 23.78
CA THR A 214 -5.44 -2.59 23.31
C THR A 214 -4.33 -3.50 22.83
N LEU A 215 -3.89 -3.33 21.59
CA LEU A 215 -2.73 -4.00 21.02
C LEU A 215 -1.61 -2.98 20.83
N GLU A 216 -0.47 -3.23 21.45
CA GLU A 216 0.75 -2.49 21.18
C GLU A 216 1.46 -3.10 19.98
N LEU A 217 1.62 -2.28 18.94
CA LEU A 217 2.24 -2.67 17.68
C LEU A 217 3.54 -1.89 17.48
N SER A 218 4.52 -2.57 16.90
CA SER A 218 5.80 -1.98 16.49
C SER A 218 6.05 -2.23 15.01
N LEU A 219 6.34 -1.17 14.26
CA LEU A 219 6.54 -1.25 12.82
C LEU A 219 7.79 -2.08 12.54
N SER A 220 7.64 -3.16 11.78
CA SER A 220 8.74 -4.03 11.36
C SER A 220 9.49 -3.41 10.18
N SER A 221 10.81 -3.55 10.17
CA SER A 221 11.63 -3.25 9.01
C SER A 221 11.62 -4.41 8.03
N ASP A 222 12.02 -4.15 6.79
CA ASP A 222 12.27 -5.21 5.80
C ASP A 222 13.31 -6.23 6.31
N GLY A 223 14.25 -5.78 7.14
CA GLY A 223 15.28 -6.63 7.74
C GLY A 223 14.77 -7.55 8.85
N ASP A 224 13.71 -7.14 9.55
CA ASP A 224 13.10 -7.91 10.63
C ASP A 224 12.34 -9.14 10.10
N VAL A 225 12.00 -9.12 8.81
CA VAL A 225 11.32 -10.22 8.12
C VAL A 225 12.26 -10.81 7.07
N GLN A 226 12.98 -11.87 7.44
CA GLN A 226 14.02 -12.53 6.60
C GLN A 226 13.59 -12.79 5.14
N LEU A 227 12.32 -13.12 4.92
CA LEU A 227 11.78 -13.34 3.57
C LEU A 227 11.73 -12.03 2.77
N LEU A 228 11.25 -10.93 3.36
CA LEU A 228 11.22 -9.62 2.73
C LEU A 228 12.62 -9.12 2.44
N LEU A 229 13.54 -9.26 3.40
CA LEU A 229 14.95 -8.91 3.18
C LEU A 229 15.52 -9.60 1.93
N THR A 230 15.22 -10.89 1.76
CA THR A 230 15.68 -11.66 0.59
C THR A 230 15.04 -11.17 -0.70
N MET A 231 13.73 -10.92 -0.69
CA MET A 231 12.98 -10.42 -1.87
C MET A 231 13.42 -8.99 -2.25
N THR A 232 13.53 -8.08 -1.28
CA THR A 232 13.98 -6.70 -1.47
C THR A 232 15.42 -6.65 -1.98
N GLN A 233 16.32 -7.51 -1.48
CA GLN A 233 17.68 -7.60 -2.00
C GLN A 233 17.72 -8.10 -3.45
N GLN A 234 16.88 -9.07 -3.82
CA GLN A 234 16.78 -9.54 -5.20
C GLN A 234 16.29 -8.44 -6.14
N LEU A 235 15.27 -7.67 -5.73
CA LEU A 235 14.77 -6.51 -6.47
C LEU A 235 15.82 -5.42 -6.65
N LYS A 236 16.54 -5.07 -5.58
CA LYS A 236 17.58 -4.03 -5.59
C LYS A 236 18.76 -4.40 -6.49
N ARG A 237 19.13 -5.69 -6.56
CA ARG A 237 20.24 -6.19 -7.37
C ARG A 237 19.89 -6.34 -8.85
N SER A 238 18.66 -6.73 -9.18
CA SER A 238 18.31 -7.07 -10.56
C SER A 238 18.03 -5.83 -11.42
N HIS A 239 17.58 -4.72 -10.82
CA HIS A 239 16.99 -3.57 -11.54
C HIS A 239 15.98 -3.98 -12.61
N ASN A 240 15.40 -5.18 -12.49
CA ASN A 240 14.63 -5.83 -13.53
C ASN A 240 13.15 -5.68 -13.21
N LEU A 241 12.42 -5.00 -14.10
CA LEU A 241 10.98 -4.80 -13.97
C LEU A 241 10.22 -6.15 -13.95
N CYS A 242 10.81 -7.22 -14.52
CA CYS A 242 10.26 -8.56 -14.45
C CYS A 242 10.29 -9.16 -13.05
N THR A 243 11.12 -8.65 -12.12
CA THR A 243 11.24 -9.21 -10.78
C THR A 243 9.92 -9.13 -10.00
N ILE A 244 9.04 -8.15 -10.28
CA ILE A 244 7.71 -8.13 -9.66
C ILE A 244 6.85 -9.32 -10.10
N SER A 245 6.90 -9.66 -11.39
CA SER A 245 6.25 -10.86 -11.89
C SER A 245 6.87 -12.13 -11.32
N ASP A 246 8.20 -12.18 -11.22
CA ASP A 246 8.90 -13.31 -10.60
C ASP A 246 8.43 -13.52 -9.16
N LEU A 247 8.24 -12.45 -8.39
CA LEU A 247 7.72 -12.52 -7.02
C LEU A 247 6.24 -12.91 -6.98
N LEU A 248 5.41 -12.44 -7.90
CA LEU A 248 4.00 -12.88 -8.01
C LEU A 248 3.90 -14.40 -8.28
N ILE A 249 4.77 -14.92 -9.15
CA ILE A 249 4.82 -16.34 -9.50
C ILE A 249 5.38 -17.15 -8.33
N HIS A 250 6.57 -16.80 -7.85
CA HIS A 250 7.31 -17.63 -6.91
C HIS A 250 6.82 -17.53 -5.46
N CYS A 251 6.36 -16.35 -5.02
CA CYS A 251 6.00 -16.15 -3.62
C CYS A 251 4.51 -16.37 -3.33
N LYS A 252 3.64 -16.12 -4.32
CA LYS A 252 2.17 -16.20 -4.14
C LYS A 252 1.48 -17.24 -5.00
N LYS A 253 2.18 -17.88 -5.94
CA LYS A 253 1.57 -18.71 -6.99
C LYS A 253 0.47 -17.95 -7.75
N LYS A 254 0.58 -16.62 -7.90
CA LYS A 254 -0.39 -15.76 -8.57
C LYS A 254 0.04 -15.51 -10.01
N THR A 255 0.11 -16.59 -10.80
CA THR A 255 0.56 -16.57 -12.19
C THR A 255 -0.30 -15.62 -13.05
N ASP A 256 -1.62 -15.61 -12.85
CA ASP A 256 -2.54 -14.72 -13.57
C ASP A 256 -2.20 -13.24 -13.35
N LYS A 257 -1.89 -12.87 -12.11
CA LYS A 257 -1.51 -11.50 -11.75
C LYS A 257 -0.16 -11.10 -12.36
N ALA A 258 0.78 -12.05 -12.46
CA ALA A 258 2.06 -11.84 -13.13
C ALA A 258 1.90 -11.62 -14.64
N ILE A 259 0.98 -12.36 -15.29
CA ILE A 259 0.64 -12.16 -16.70
C ILE A 259 0.06 -10.77 -16.91
N ILE A 260 -0.88 -10.33 -16.08
CA ILE A 260 -1.46 -8.98 -16.15
C ILE A 260 -0.36 -7.92 -16.02
N TYR A 261 0.56 -8.08 -15.08
CA TYR A 261 1.69 -7.17 -14.91
C TYR A 261 2.55 -7.10 -16.18
N TYR A 262 2.92 -8.25 -16.74
CA TYR A 262 3.74 -8.30 -17.96
C TYR A 262 3.03 -7.67 -19.16
N GLN A 263 1.73 -7.88 -19.31
CA GLN A 263 0.92 -7.23 -20.35
C GLN A 263 0.90 -5.70 -20.16
N CYS A 264 0.72 -5.23 -18.92
CA CYS A 264 0.78 -3.81 -18.59
C CYS A 264 2.16 -3.21 -18.95
N LEU A 265 3.24 -3.95 -18.67
CA LEU A 265 4.60 -3.52 -18.98
C LEU A 265 4.82 -3.42 -20.49
N LEU A 266 4.47 -4.47 -21.26
CA LEU A 266 4.60 -4.48 -22.73
C LEU A 266 3.86 -3.31 -23.38
N ASN A 267 2.64 -3.01 -22.92
CA ASN A 267 1.85 -1.89 -23.43
C ASN A 267 2.46 -0.50 -23.17
N LYS A 268 3.47 -0.40 -22.29
CA LYS A 268 4.14 0.86 -21.95
C LYS A 268 5.55 0.98 -22.52
N LEU A 269 6.12 -0.12 -23.01
CA LEU A 269 7.43 -0.09 -23.62
C LEU A 269 7.33 0.45 -25.05
N LEU A 270 8.25 1.35 -25.43
CA LEU A 270 8.40 1.79 -26.82
C LEU A 270 8.71 0.59 -27.73
N GLU A 271 8.17 0.57 -28.95
CA GLU A 271 8.50 -0.45 -29.94
C GLU A 271 10.03 -0.58 -30.06
N LYS A 272 10.57 -1.78 -29.74
CA LYS A 272 12.01 -2.14 -29.67
C LYS A 272 12.72 -1.89 -28.34
N HIS A 273 12.00 -1.68 -27.24
CA HIS A 273 12.63 -1.67 -25.92
C HIS A 273 13.28 -3.03 -25.61
N VAL A 274 14.52 -3.02 -25.08
CA VAL A 274 15.34 -4.22 -24.82
C VAL A 274 14.60 -5.26 -23.94
N LEU A 275 13.75 -4.80 -23.04
CA LEU A 275 12.95 -5.66 -22.16
C LEU A 275 11.82 -6.43 -22.87
N MET A 276 11.38 -6.04 -24.07
CA MET A 276 10.27 -6.72 -24.75
C MET A 276 10.58 -8.19 -25.05
N SER A 277 11.78 -8.49 -25.54
CA SER A 277 12.20 -9.87 -25.82
C SER A 277 12.23 -10.72 -24.54
N GLN A 278 12.73 -10.12 -23.44
CA GLN A 278 12.77 -10.78 -22.14
C GLN A 278 11.37 -11.06 -21.60
N ILE A 279 10.47 -10.07 -21.62
CA ILE A 279 9.09 -10.22 -21.13
C ILE A 279 8.32 -11.26 -21.96
N ASN A 280 8.44 -11.22 -23.28
CA ASN A 280 7.79 -12.20 -24.16
C ASN A 280 8.30 -13.63 -23.88
N LYS A 281 9.60 -13.79 -23.63
CA LYS A 281 10.17 -15.10 -23.26
C LYS A 281 9.61 -15.60 -21.93
N GLU A 282 9.45 -14.74 -20.93
CA GLU A 282 8.86 -15.14 -19.64
C GLU A 282 7.36 -15.42 -19.76
N LEU A 283 6.60 -14.64 -20.53
CA LEU A 283 5.18 -14.89 -20.81
C LEU A 283 4.95 -16.27 -21.45
N VAL A 284 5.76 -16.64 -22.44
CA VAL A 284 5.68 -17.96 -23.09
C VAL A 284 5.88 -19.11 -22.10
N LYS A 285 6.70 -18.94 -21.07
CA LYS A 285 6.89 -19.98 -20.04
C LYS A 285 5.69 -20.14 -19.12
N ILE A 286 4.99 -19.06 -18.81
CA ILE A 286 3.94 -19.05 -17.77
C ILE A 286 2.52 -19.20 -18.31
N MET A 287 2.27 -18.81 -19.56
CA MET A 287 0.94 -18.96 -20.21
C MET A 287 0.44 -20.41 -20.34
N PRO A 288 1.29 -21.43 -20.61
CA PRO A 288 0.83 -22.82 -20.67
C PRO A 288 0.32 -23.34 -19.31
N ALA A 289 0.90 -22.89 -18.20
CA ALA A 289 0.58 -23.35 -16.85
C ALA A 289 -0.81 -22.92 -16.36
N VAL A 290 -1.35 -21.81 -16.88
CA VAL A 290 -2.71 -21.32 -16.54
C VAL A 290 -3.79 -22.09 -17.30
N ASN A 291 -3.46 -22.66 -18.46
CA ASN A 291 -4.40 -23.44 -19.26
C ASN A 291 -4.50 -24.91 -18.83
N SER A 292 -3.59 -25.38 -17.98
CA SER A 292 -3.60 -26.74 -17.40
C SER A 292 -4.31 -26.84 -16.05
N ASP A 293 -4.59 -25.72 -15.39
CA ASP A 293 -5.25 -25.63 -14.07
C ASP A 293 -6.77 -25.29 -14.17
N LYS A 294 -7.36 -25.45 -15.37
CA LYS A 294 -8.80 -25.32 -15.61
C LYS A 294 -9.48 -26.67 -15.78
#